data_AF-A0A3D1B1Y4-F1
#
_entry.id   AF-A0A3D1B1Y4-F1
#
_cell.length_a   1.000
_cell.length_b   1.000
_cell.length_c   1.000
_cell.angle_alpha   90.00
_cell.angle_beta   90.00
_cell.angle_gamma   90.00
#
_symmetry.space_group_name_H-M   'P 1'
#
loop_
_entity.id
_entity.type
_entity.pdbx_description
1 polymer ?
#
loop_
_entity_poly.entity_id
_entity_poly.type
_entity_poly.pdbx_seq_one_letter_code
_entity_poly.pdbx_strand_id
1 'polypeptide(L)'
;MEAALEIGVAQSLAEYCPLMEIVPAAALTEQQLQDQFVQQNLRRIFLQIYRIVGNVPDAQDLTQEAFIKALQRHEQLKDDAKAAHWLSRIATNTALD
;
A
#
# COMPACT_ATOMS: atom_id res chain seq x y z
N MET A 1 19.77 -20.13 -59.66
CA MET A 1 20.37 -18.91 -60.23
C MET A 1 19.24 -17.91 -60.26
N GLU A 2 19.16 -16.89 -59.42
CA GLU A 2 20.07 -16.20 -58.51
C GLU A 2 19.12 -15.54 -57.47
N ALA A 3 19.45 -15.59 -56.18
CA ALA A 3 20.01 -14.45 -55.45
C ALA A 3 19.16 -13.19 -55.58
N ALA A 4 18.47 -12.82 -54.50
CA ALA A 4 18.85 -11.66 -53.67
C ALA A 4 17.94 -10.46 -54.02
N LEU A 5 17.51 -9.58 -53.14
CA LEU A 5 17.71 -9.37 -51.71
C LEU A 5 16.63 -8.34 -51.30
N GLU A 6 16.18 -8.41 -50.05
CA GLU A 6 15.72 -7.29 -49.22
C GLU A 6 14.58 -6.38 -49.72
N ILE A 7 13.44 -6.47 -49.02
CA ILE A 7 12.92 -5.42 -48.12
C ILE A 7 11.73 -6.03 -47.37
N GLY A 8 11.71 -5.91 -46.04
CA GLY A 8 10.45 -6.01 -45.28
C GLY A 8 10.43 -6.95 -44.07
N VAL A 9 11.51 -7.04 -43.29
CA VAL A 9 11.34 -7.31 -41.85
C VAL A 9 10.69 -6.08 -41.22
N ALA A 10 9.37 -6.00 -41.32
CA ALA A 10 8.48 -5.11 -40.56
C ALA A 10 7.05 -5.66 -40.74
N GLN A 11 6.80 -6.87 -40.23
CA GLN A 11 6.09 -7.00 -38.96
C GLN A 11 4.78 -6.20 -38.95
N SER A 12 3.69 -6.86 -39.31
CA SER A 12 2.59 -7.13 -38.37
C SER A 12 2.19 -5.97 -37.45
N LEU A 13 1.82 -4.82 -38.02
CA LEU A 13 1.40 -3.64 -37.25
C LEU A 13 0.06 -3.03 -37.74
N ALA A 14 -0.88 -3.85 -38.22
CA ALA A 14 -2.22 -3.37 -38.62
C ALA A 14 -3.39 -3.93 -37.79
N GLU A 15 -3.15 -4.84 -36.82
CA GLU A 15 -4.25 -5.49 -36.08
C GLU A 15 -4.10 -5.50 -34.55
N TYR A 16 -3.18 -4.72 -33.98
CA TYR A 16 -3.11 -4.55 -32.53
C TYR A 16 -3.33 -3.09 -32.15
N CYS A 17 -4.59 -2.69 -32.21
CA CYS A 17 -5.08 -1.56 -31.43
C CYS A 17 -5.64 -2.14 -30.11
N PRO A 18 -4.85 -2.27 -29.02
CA PRO A 18 -5.47 -2.34 -27.73
C PRO A 18 -5.84 -0.89 -27.41
N LEU A 19 -7.12 -0.61 -27.60
CA LEU A 19 -7.93 0.23 -26.74
C LEU A 19 -7.10 0.92 -25.65
N MET A 20 -7.05 2.25 -25.70
CA MET A 20 -7.00 3.03 -24.48
C MET A 20 -8.03 2.40 -23.54
N GLU A 21 -7.54 1.62 -22.59
CA GLU A 21 -8.33 1.16 -21.47
C GLU A 21 -8.69 2.45 -20.74
N ILE A 22 -9.91 2.93 -20.97
CA ILE A 22 -10.55 3.80 -20.02
C ILE A 22 -10.63 2.95 -18.77
N VAL A 23 -9.60 3.02 -17.93
CA VAL A 23 -9.63 2.48 -16.59
C VAL A 23 -10.89 3.15 -16.01
N PRO A 24 -11.97 2.41 -15.71
CA PRO A 24 -13.04 3.02 -14.95
C PRO A 24 -12.38 3.59 -13.70
N ALA A 25 -12.84 4.73 -13.18
CA ALA A 25 -12.37 5.24 -11.90
C ALA A 25 -12.55 4.12 -10.86
N ALA A 26 -11.52 3.29 -10.72
CA ALA A 26 -11.66 1.97 -10.15
C ALA A 26 -11.69 2.22 -8.66
N ALA A 27 -12.81 1.89 -8.03
CA ALA A 27 -12.86 1.80 -6.59
C ALA A 27 -11.65 0.98 -6.15
N LEU A 28 -10.76 1.58 -5.34
CA LEU A 28 -9.58 0.91 -4.84
C LEU A 28 -10.02 -0.41 -4.19
N THR A 29 -9.25 -1.47 -4.43
CA THR A 29 -9.49 -2.73 -3.74
C THR A 29 -9.28 -2.53 -2.24
N GLU A 30 -9.88 -3.39 -1.43
CA GLU A 30 -9.69 -3.34 0.02
C GLU A 30 -8.21 -3.42 0.41
N GLN A 31 -7.43 -4.25 -0.30
CA GLN A 31 -5.98 -4.33 -0.11
C GLN A 31 -5.28 -2.99 -0.37
N GLN A 32 -5.64 -2.28 -1.43
CA GLN A 32 -5.05 -0.98 -1.76
C GLN A 32 -5.40 0.09 -0.71
N LEU A 33 -6.62 0.06 -0.17
CA LEU A 33 -7.04 0.96 0.91
C LEU A 33 -6.25 0.69 2.20
N GLN A 34 -6.03 -0.58 2.54
CA GLN A 34 -5.22 -0.96 3.70
C GLN A 34 -3.75 -0.54 3.53
N ASP A 35 -3.18 -0.77 2.35
CA ASP A 35 -1.80 -0.35 2.04
C ASP A 35 -1.67 1.18 2.14
N GLN A 36 -2.63 1.92 1.57
CA GLN A 36 -2.65 3.38 1.67
C GLN A 36 -2.76 3.85 3.13
N PHE A 37 -3.63 3.22 3.93
CA PHE A 37 -3.77 3.52 5.35
C PHE A 37 -2.46 3.32 6.12
N VAL A 38 -1.75 2.21 5.87
CA VAL A 38 -0.44 1.94 6.48
C VAL A 38 0.56 3.00 6.05
N GLN A 39 0.70 3.27 4.76
CA GLN A 39 1.67 4.25 4.23
C GLN A 39 1.44 5.65 4.81
N GLN A 40 0.19 6.09 4.92
CA GLN A 40 -0.16 7.41 5.47
C GLN A 40 0.15 7.54 6.96
N ASN A 41 0.12 6.44 7.72
CA ASN A 41 0.24 6.49 9.18
C ASN A 41 1.58 5.98 9.72
N LEU A 42 2.34 5.19 8.94
CA LEU A 42 3.51 4.45 9.40
C LEU A 42 4.51 5.33 10.16
N ARG A 43 4.91 6.45 9.55
CA ARG A 43 5.88 7.37 10.16
C ARG A 43 5.39 7.93 11.50
N ARG A 44 4.11 8.31 11.58
CA ARG A 44 3.54 8.90 12.80
C ARG A 44 3.51 7.88 13.92
N ILE A 45 3.07 6.66 13.63
CA ILE A 45 2.95 5.58 14.62
C ILE A 45 4.32 5.10 15.08
N PHE A 46 5.26 4.91 14.16
CA PHE A 46 6.63 4.57 14.52
C PHE A 46 7.24 5.59 15.49
N LEU A 47 7.12 6.89 15.19
CA LEU A 47 7.65 7.94 16.06
C LEU A 47 6.92 8.02 17.41
N GLN A 48 5.63 7.71 17.45
CA GLN A 48 4.86 7.66 18.69
C GLN A 48 5.37 6.53 19.59
N ILE A 49 5.52 5.32 19.04
CA ILE A 49 6.01 4.15 19.77
C ILE A 49 7.47 4.33 20.19
N TYR A 50 8.31 4.83 19.28
CA TYR A 50 9.73 5.10 19.56
C TYR A 50 9.92 6.05 20.75
N ARG A 51 9.04 7.05 20.91
CA ARG A 51 9.07 7.95 22.08
C ARG A 51 8.77 7.25 23.40
N ILE A 52 8.09 6.11 23.37
CA ILE A 52 7.72 5.33 24.56
C ILE A 52 8.84 4.34 24.91
N VAL A 53 9.32 3.56 23.93
CA VAL A 53 10.29 2.47 24.17
C VAL A 53 11.76 2.89 24.06
N GLY A 54 12.05 4.01 23.39
CA GLY A 54 13.39 4.62 23.34
C GLY A 54 14.43 3.91 22.47
N ASN A 55 14.09 2.79 21.82
CA ASN A 55 15.00 2.07 20.93
C ASN A 55 14.34 1.66 19.61
N VAL A 56 15.14 1.53 18.56
CA VAL A 56 14.65 1.32 17.19
C VAL A 56 14.11 -0.09 16.95
N PRO A 57 14.79 -1.18 17.37
CA PRO A 57 14.30 -2.54 17.15
C PRO A 57 12.91 -2.76 17.75
N ASP A 58 12.71 -2.44 19.03
CA ASP A 58 11.41 -2.63 19.68
C ASP A 58 10.35 -1.74 19.03
N ALA A 59 10.70 -0.51 18.66
CA ALA A 59 9.76 0.37 17.97
C ALA A 59 9.33 -0.17 16.60
N GLN A 60 10.20 -0.85 15.85
CA GLN A 60 9.85 -1.49 14.58
C GLN A 60 8.89 -2.65 14.79
N ASP A 61 9.20 -3.53 15.74
CA ASP A 61 8.38 -4.71 16.04
C ASP A 61 6.99 -4.32 16.54
N LEU A 62 6.92 -3.41 17.51
CA LEU A 62 5.66 -2.93 18.08
C LEU A 62 4.84 -2.11 17.07
N THR A 63 5.49 -1.40 16.14
CA THR A 63 4.78 -0.72 15.04
C THR A 63 4.08 -1.73 14.15
N GLN A 64 4.77 -2.81 13.76
CA GLN A 64 4.18 -3.87 12.96
C GLN A 64 3.00 -4.52 13.69
N GLU A 65 3.17 -4.86 14.96
CA GLU A 65 2.11 -5.44 15.77
C GLU A 65 0.89 -4.52 15.89
N ALA A 66 1.09 -3.21 16.09
CA ALA A 66 0.01 -2.23 16.15
C ALA A 66 -0.79 -2.18 14.83
N PHE A 67 -0.12 -2.21 13.67
CA PHE A 67 -0.81 -2.25 12.38
C PHE A 67 -1.54 -3.57 12.14
N ILE A 68 -0.96 -4.72 12.53
CA ILE A 68 -1.65 -6.02 12.45
C ILE A 68 -2.93 -5.98 13.29
N LYS A 69 -2.87 -5.51 14.54
CA LYS A 69 -4.04 -5.36 15.44
C LYS A 69 -5.11 -4.41 14.87
N ALA A 70 -4.69 -3.36 14.17
CA ALA A 70 -5.59 -2.39 13.54
C ALA A 70 -6.26 -2.98 12.28
N LEU A 71 -5.50 -3.59 11.37
CA LEU A 71 -6.03 -4.16 10.13
C LEU A 71 -6.97 -5.35 10.39
N GLN A 72 -6.75 -6.13 11.45
CA GLN A 72 -7.69 -7.17 11.90
C GLN A 72 -9.08 -6.62 12.27
N ARG A 73 -9.18 -5.33 12.58
CA ARG A 73 -10.41 -4.63 12.97
C ARG A 73 -10.82 -3.57 11.92
N HIS A 74 -10.73 -3.96 10.64
CA HIS A 74 -10.93 -3.13 9.46
C HIS A 74 -12.26 -2.34 9.43
N GLU A 75 -13.31 -2.78 10.11
CA GLU A 75 -14.58 -2.03 10.17
C GLU A 75 -14.42 -0.62 10.77
N GLN A 76 -13.44 -0.42 11.65
CA GLN A 76 -13.15 0.89 12.24
C GLN A 76 -12.38 1.82 11.29
N LEU A 77 -11.93 1.33 10.13
CA LEU A 77 -11.20 2.09 9.13
C LEU A 77 -12.13 2.85 8.16
N LYS A 78 -13.46 2.68 8.25
CA LYS A 78 -14.43 3.33 7.36
C LYS A 78 -14.55 4.85 7.54
N ASP A 79 -14.01 5.39 8.63
CA ASP A 79 -13.98 6.81 8.93
C ASP A 79 -12.52 7.21 9.20
N ASP A 80 -11.88 7.84 8.22
CA ASP A 80 -10.46 8.19 8.24
C ASP A 80 -10.05 8.99 9.49
N ALA A 81 -10.90 9.92 9.94
CA ALA A 81 -10.62 10.75 11.10
C ALA A 81 -10.64 9.94 12.39
N LYS A 82 -11.58 8.99 12.52
CA LYS A 82 -11.64 8.08 13.66
C LYS A 82 -10.54 7.02 13.60
N ALA A 83 -10.21 6.53 12.41
CA ALA A 83 -9.19 5.51 12.19
C ALA A 83 -7.81 5.98 12.68
N ALA A 84 -7.42 7.23 12.39
CA ALA A 84 -6.15 7.79 12.85
C ALA A 84 -6.08 7.91 14.40
N HIS A 85 -7.16 8.35 15.05
CA HIS A 85 -7.21 8.45 16.50
C HIS A 85 -7.18 7.07 17.16
N TRP A 86 -7.97 6.13 16.65
CA TRP A 86 -8.03 4.76 17.13
C TRP A 86 -6.70 4.02 16.97
N LEU A 87 -6.03 4.15 15.82
CA LEU A 87 -4.69 3.62 15.59
C LEU A 87 -3.66 4.17 16.60
N SER A 88 -3.76 5.45 16.95
CA SER A 88 -2.89 6.05 17.96
C SER A 88 -3.12 5.44 19.35
N ARG A 89 -4.37 5.06 19.70
CA ARG A 89 -4.65 4.33 20.95
C ARG A 89 -4.08 2.92 20.93
N ILE A 90 -4.21 2.20 19.81
CA ILE A 90 -3.60 0.87 19.64
C ILE A 90 -2.08 0.98 19.82
N ALA A 91 -1.45 1.96 19.17
CA ALA A 91 0.00 2.17 19.27
C ALA A 91 0.46 2.43 20.70
N THR A 92 -0.22 3.31 21.45
CA THR A 92 0.11 3.55 22.86
C THR A 92 -0.07 2.29 23.71
N ASN A 93 -1.18 1.56 23.54
CA ASN A 93 -1.44 0.36 24.32
C ASN A 93 -0.39 -0.72 24.02
N THR A 94 -0.08 -0.97 22.75
CA THR A 94 0.93 -1.94 22.34
C THR A 94 2.33 -1.57 22.85
N ALA A 95 2.66 -0.28 22.95
CA ALA A 95 3.96 0.15 23.45
C ALA A 95 4.12 0.10 24.98
N LEU A 96 3.02 -0.08 25.71
CA LEU A 96 3.00 -0.11 27.19
C LEU A 96 2.73 -1.52 27.75
N ASP A 97 2.42 -2.49 26.89
CA ASP A 97 2.25 -3.91 27.22
C ASP A 97 3.61 -4.59 27.42
#